data_AF-A0A497V5T2-F1
#
_entry.id   AF-A0A497V5T2-F1
#
_cell.length_a   1.000
_cell.length_b   1.000
_cell.length_c   1.000
_cell.angle_alpha   90.00
_cell.angle_beta   90.00
_cell.angle_gamma   90.00
#
_symmetry.space_group_name_H-M   'P 1'
#
loop_
_entity.id
_entity.type
_entity.pdbx_description
1 polymer ?
#
loop_
_entity_poly.entity_id
_entity_poly.type
_entity_poly.pdbx_seq_one_letter_code
_entity_poly.pdbx_strand_id
1 'polypeptide(L)'
;MAAAADPPLSLYIQSVEAEALLEICAGPSVGMGADFGRAFQAWRAAHAAALADGAAMAAQRGMTGEARPSIQSFARLNAQTLASLPLDDRQRRCNELLAFFRGHTAR
;
A
#
# COMPACT_ATOMS: atom_id res chain seq x y z
N MET A 1 25.85 -7.67 -4.72
CA MET A 1 25.65 -6.22 -4.53
C MET A 1 24.17 -6.01 -4.28
N ALA A 2 23.75 -5.85 -3.02
CA ALA A 2 22.37 -5.50 -2.70
C ALA A 2 22.17 -4.06 -3.20
N ALA A 3 21.43 -3.89 -4.30
CA ALA A 3 20.97 -2.57 -4.69
C ALA A 3 20.23 -2.01 -3.47
N ALA A 4 20.75 -0.92 -2.89
CA ALA A 4 20.04 -0.19 -1.86
C ALA A 4 18.66 0.09 -2.43
N ALA A 5 17.63 -0.51 -1.84
CA ALA A 5 16.27 -0.34 -2.32
C ALA A 5 15.99 1.16 -2.33
N ASP A 6 15.74 1.73 -3.51
CA ASP A 6 15.49 3.17 -3.65
C ASP A 6 14.34 3.53 -2.70
N PRO A 7 14.59 4.29 -1.62
CA PRO A 7 13.57 4.53 -0.59
C PRO A 7 12.29 5.16 -1.17
N PRO A 8 12.36 6.11 -2.12
CA PRO A 8 11.18 6.67 -2.80
C PRO A 8 10.36 5.64 -3.59
N LEU A 9 11.01 4.80 -4.40
CA LEU A 9 10.32 3.77 -5.19
C LEU A 9 9.64 2.74 -4.28
N SER A 10 10.32 2.37 -3.19
CA SER A 10 9.79 1.42 -2.21
C SER A 10 8.54 1.97 -1.51
N LEU A 11 8.57 3.25 -1.11
CA LEU A 11 7.41 3.94 -0.55
C LEU A 11 6.26 4.04 -1.56
N TYR A 12 6.57 4.32 -2.83
CA TYR A 12 5.55 4.36 -3.88
C TYR A 12 4.88 2.99 -4.08
N ILE A 13 5.66 1.91 -4.18
CA ILE A 13 5.12 0.54 -4.29
C ILE A 13 4.21 0.22 -3.10
N GLN A 14 4.66 0.51 -1.87
CA GLN A 14 3.86 0.33 -0.66
C GLN A 14 2.56 1.13 -0.69
N SER A 15 2.59 2.36 -1.23
CA SER A 15 1.38 3.19 -1.34
C SER A 15 0.34 2.59 -2.29
N VAL A 16 0.78 2.03 -3.43
CA VAL A 16 -0.10 1.41 -4.42
C VAL A 16 -0.68 0.10 -3.87
N GLU A 17 0.12 -0.69 -3.15
CA GLU A 17 -0.36 -1.88 -2.45
C GLU A 17 -1.39 -1.56 -1.38
N ALA A 18 -1.12 -0.57 -0.54
CA ALA A 18 -2.01 -0.15 0.53
C ALA A 18 -3.35 0.38 -0.01
N GLU A 19 -3.33 1.09 -1.13
CA GLU A 19 -4.53 1.56 -1.81
C GLU A 19 -5.40 0.39 -2.32
N ALA A 20 -4.79 -0.66 -2.87
CA ALA A 20 -5.52 -1.86 -3.28
C ALA A 20 -6.09 -2.65 -2.07
N LEU A 21 -5.36 -2.69 -0.96
CA LEU A 21 -5.77 -3.39 0.27
C LEU A 21 -6.85 -2.63 1.04
N LEU A 22 -6.94 -1.31 0.88
CA LEU A 22 -7.95 -0.46 1.53
C LEU A 22 -9.37 -0.94 1.21
N GLU A 23 -9.67 -1.29 -0.04
CA GLU A 23 -11.01 -1.77 -0.42
C GLU A 23 -11.42 -3.02 0.38
N ILE A 24 -10.46 -3.91 0.66
CA ILE A 24 -10.68 -5.13 1.43
C ILE A 24 -10.88 -4.80 2.91
N CYS A 25 -10.03 -3.94 3.48
CA CYS A 25 -10.09 -3.55 4.89
C CYS A 25 -11.26 -2.61 5.21
N ALA A 26 -11.79 -1.90 4.22
CA ALA A 26 -12.99 -1.08 4.32
C ALA A 26 -14.29 -1.88 4.14
N GLY A 27 -14.20 -3.16 3.76
CA GLY A 27 -15.38 -4.01 3.57
C GLY A 27 -16.23 -4.15 4.84
N PRO A 28 -17.56 -4.32 4.72
CA PRO A 28 -18.48 -4.40 5.86
C PRO A 28 -18.10 -5.46 6.90
N SER A 29 -17.52 -6.58 6.46
CA SER A 29 -17.10 -7.68 7.35
C SER A 29 -15.91 -7.30 8.25
N VAL A 30 -15.05 -6.36 7.83
CA VAL A 30 -13.86 -5.93 8.59
C VAL A 30 -14.13 -4.63 9.35
N GLY A 31 -14.86 -3.68 8.74
CA GLY A 31 -15.38 -2.49 9.42
C GLY A 31 -14.34 -1.42 9.77
N MET A 32 -13.18 -1.36 9.10
CA MET A 32 -12.07 -0.46 9.47
C MET A 32 -11.80 0.68 8.47
N GLY A 33 -12.67 0.85 7.46
CA GLY A 33 -12.41 1.76 6.34
C GLY A 33 -12.13 3.21 6.72
N ALA A 34 -12.87 3.76 7.70
CA ALA A 34 -12.69 5.14 8.12
C ALA A 34 -11.36 5.39 8.85
N ASP A 35 -10.97 4.49 9.76
CA ASP A 35 -9.72 4.61 10.51
C ASP A 35 -8.50 4.39 9.62
N PHE A 36 -8.55 3.37 8.77
CA PHE A 36 -7.51 3.10 7.80
C PHE A 36 -7.39 4.24 6.80
N GLY A 37 -8.50 4.69 6.21
CA GLY A 37 -8.50 5.79 5.24
C GLY A 37 -7.84 7.04 5.82
N ARG A 38 -8.17 7.43 7.06
CA ARG A 38 -7.51 8.56 7.73
C ARG A 38 -6.00 8.35 7.92
N ALA A 39 -5.60 7.21 8.47
CA ALA A 39 -4.18 6.93 8.74
C ALA A 39 -3.36 6.86 7.45
N PHE A 40 -3.90 6.21 6.40
CA PHE A 40 -3.26 6.11 5.10
C PHE A 40 -3.09 7.47 4.42
N GLN A 41 -4.13 8.32 4.45
CA GLN A 41 -4.03 9.66 3.88
C GLN A 41 -3.03 10.56 4.62
N ALA A 42 -3.01 10.48 5.96
CA ALA A 42 -2.01 11.20 6.76
C ALA A 42 -0.58 10.73 6.44
N TRP A 43 -0.37 9.42 6.33
CA TRP A 43 0.92 8.86 5.93
C TRP A 43 1.34 9.32 4.53
N ARG A 44 0.42 9.30 3.56
CA ARG A 44 0.68 9.79 2.20
C ARG A 44 1.08 11.27 2.18
N ALA A 45 0.39 12.10 2.96
CA ALA A 45 0.71 13.52 3.06
C ALA A 45 2.11 13.75 3.64
N ALA A 46 2.49 13.00 4.67
CA ALA A 46 3.82 13.09 5.28
C ALA A 46 4.95 12.66 4.32
N HIS A 47 4.66 11.79 3.35
CA HIS A 47 5.65 11.26 2.40
C HIS A 47 5.46 11.78 0.97
N ALA A 48 4.70 12.86 0.77
CA ALA A 48 4.25 13.30 -0.57
C ALA A 48 5.41 13.50 -1.58
N ALA A 49 6.53 14.09 -1.14
CA ALA A 49 7.70 14.30 -2.00
C ALA A 49 8.34 12.98 -2.44
N ALA A 50 8.58 12.06 -1.49
CA ALA A 50 9.15 10.74 -1.79
C ALA A 50 8.21 9.88 -2.65
N LEU A 51 6.89 10.03 -2.48
CA LEU A 51 5.90 9.35 -3.32
C LEU A 51 5.91 9.89 -4.76
N ALA A 52 6.07 11.21 -4.93
CA ALA A 52 6.19 11.82 -6.26
C ALA A 52 7.46 11.35 -6.98
N ASP A 53 8.60 11.33 -6.28
CA ASP A 53 9.86 10.83 -6.81
C ASP A 53 9.77 9.35 -7.15
N GLY A 54 9.19 8.54 -6.27
CA GLY A 54 8.98 7.11 -6.49
C GLY A 54 8.06 6.81 -7.68
N ALA A 55 7.01 7.62 -7.88
CA ALA A 55 6.13 7.51 -9.04
C ALA A 55 6.87 7.80 -10.35
N ALA A 56 7.72 8.84 -10.37
CA ALA A 56 8.56 9.16 -11.53
C ALA A 56 9.56 8.03 -11.83
N MET A 57 10.19 7.45 -10.81
CA MET A 57 11.08 6.30 -10.96
C MET A 57 10.35 5.07 -11.50
N ALA A 58 9.15 4.78 -10.98
CA ALA A 58 8.33 3.66 -11.45
C ALA A 58 7.95 3.82 -12.93
N ALA A 59 7.61 5.04 -13.35
CA ALA A 59 7.30 5.34 -14.75
C ALA A 59 8.55 5.19 -15.65
N GLN A 60 9.70 5.73 -15.24
CA GLN A 60 10.97 5.58 -15.98
C GLN A 60 11.39 4.11 -16.13
N ARG A 61 11.07 3.26 -15.13
CA ARG A 61 11.34 1.83 -15.16
C ARG A 61 10.26 1.00 -15.88
N GLY A 62 9.24 1.64 -16.45
CA GLY A 62 8.15 0.96 -17.15
C GLY A 62 7.24 0.11 -16.25
N MET A 63 7.23 0.38 -14.93
CA MET A 63 6.53 -0.43 -13.92
C MET A 63 5.05 -0.06 -13.76
N THR A 64 4.58 1.01 -14.42
CA THR A 64 3.23 1.59 -14.23
C THR A 64 2.26 1.31 -15.40
N GLY A 65 2.70 0.62 -16.45
CA GLY A 65 1.91 0.34 -17.65
C GLY A 65 1.00 -0.89 -17.55
N GLU A 66 0.23 -1.14 -18.62
CA GLU A 66 -0.64 -2.33 -18.74
C GLU A 66 0.14 -3.64 -18.99
N ALA A 67 1.40 -3.54 -19.43
CA ALA A 67 2.28 -4.67 -19.64
C ALA A 67 2.67 -5.30 -18.28
N ARG A 68 2.43 -6.61 -18.12
CA ARG A 68 2.85 -7.35 -16.94
C ARG A 68 4.38 -7.58 -16.95
N PRO A 69 5.04 -7.54 -15.79
CA PRO A 69 4.51 -7.25 -14.45
C PRO A 69 4.49 -5.74 -14.13
N SER A 70 3.30 -5.20 -13.82
CA SER A 70 3.13 -3.83 -13.34
C SER A 70 2.85 -3.79 -11.84
N ILE A 71 3.16 -2.66 -11.18
CA ILE A 71 2.94 -2.46 -9.75
C ILE A 71 1.45 -2.62 -9.41
N GLN A 72 0.57 -2.15 -10.29
CA GLN A 72 -0.88 -2.30 -10.12
C GLN A 72 -1.31 -3.77 -10.18
N SER A 73 -0.69 -4.57 -11.06
CA SER A 73 -0.95 -6.01 -11.11
C SER A 73 -0.52 -6.69 -9.82
N PHE A 74 0.64 -6.32 -9.27
CA PHE A 74 1.14 -6.84 -8.00
C PHE A 74 0.23 -6.45 -6.82
N ALA A 75 -0.14 -5.18 -6.72
CA ALA A 75 -1.05 -4.68 -5.70
C ALA A 75 -2.41 -5.40 -5.71
N ARG A 76 -2.98 -5.66 -6.91
CA ARG A 76 -4.21 -6.46 -7.05
C ARG A 76 -4.04 -7.90 -6.56
N LEU A 77 -2.92 -8.55 -6.87
CA LEU A 77 -2.65 -9.91 -6.38
C LEU A 77 -2.53 -9.96 -4.85
N ASN A 78 -1.89 -8.97 -4.24
CA ASN A 78 -1.81 -8.87 -2.78
C ASN A 78 -3.20 -8.64 -2.16
N ALA A 79 -4.02 -7.76 -2.76
CA ALA A 79 -5.39 -7.53 -2.32
C ALA A 79 -6.25 -8.79 -2.42
N GLN A 80 -6.16 -9.53 -3.53
CA GLN A 80 -6.86 -10.81 -3.70
C GLN A 80 -6.40 -11.86 -2.68
N THR A 81 -5.10 -11.91 -2.40
CA THR A 81 -4.55 -12.83 -1.39
C THR A 81 -5.12 -12.50 -0.01
N LEU A 82 -5.14 -11.22 0.38
CA LEU A 82 -5.76 -10.79 1.64
C LEU A 82 -7.26 -11.12 1.68
N ALA A 83 -7.97 -10.90 0.58
CA ALA A 83 -9.39 -11.20 0.44
C ALA A 83 -9.71 -12.71 0.46
N SER A 84 -8.74 -13.58 0.21
CA SER A 84 -8.89 -15.04 0.28
C SER A 84 -8.74 -15.60 1.70
N LEU A 85 -8.17 -14.81 2.63
CA LEU A 85 -7.98 -15.25 4.01
C LEU A 85 -9.31 -15.37 4.76
N PRO A 86 -9.38 -16.27 5.75
CA PRO A 86 -10.45 -16.28 6.75
C PRO A 86 -10.65 -14.89 7.38
N LEU A 87 -11.86 -14.61 7.87
CA LEU A 87 -12.21 -13.28 8.38
C LEU A 87 -11.27 -12.81 9.51
N ASP A 88 -10.99 -13.68 10.48
CA ASP A 88 -10.12 -13.35 11.62
C ASP A 88 -8.70 -12.98 11.17
N ASP A 89 -8.14 -13.76 10.24
CA ASP A 89 -6.82 -13.51 9.67
C ASP A 89 -6.77 -12.21 8.86
N ARG A 90 -7.81 -11.97 8.06
CA ARG A 90 -7.97 -10.73 7.30
C ARG A 90 -8.06 -9.52 8.21
N GLN A 91 -8.86 -9.59 9.27
CA GLN A 91 -9.00 -8.53 10.25
C GLN A 91 -7.68 -8.26 10.97
N ARG A 92 -6.94 -9.31 11.37
CA ARG A 92 -5.59 -9.18 11.93
C ARG A 92 -4.64 -8.46 10.97
N ARG A 93 -4.60 -8.85 9.69
CA ARG A 93 -3.74 -8.19 8.68
C ARG A 93 -4.13 -6.73 8.43
N CYS A 94 -5.42 -6.43 8.39
CA CYS A 94 -5.90 -5.05 8.27
C CYS A 94 -5.53 -4.20 9.49
N ASN A 95 -5.57 -4.78 10.70
CA ASN A 95 -5.09 -4.12 11.92
C ASN A 95 -3.58 -3.85 11.89
N GLU A 96 -2.77 -4.79 11.43
CA GLU A 96 -1.32 -4.62 11.28
C GLU A 96 -0.99 -3.48 10.31
N LEU A 97 -1.67 -3.42 9.16
CA LEU A 97 -1.52 -2.34 8.20
C LEU A 97 -1.93 -0.98 8.79
N LEU A 98 -3.05 -0.94 9.53
CA LEU A 98 -3.48 0.27 10.23
C LEU A 98 -2.43 0.74 11.26
N ALA A 99 -1.85 -0.19 12.02
CA ALA A 99 -0.81 0.10 12.98
C ALA A 99 0.47 0.64 12.32
N PHE A 100 0.85 0.07 11.17
CA PHE A 100 1.97 0.56 10.36
C PHE A 100 1.79 2.04 9.98
N PHE A 101 0.65 2.42 9.40
CA PHE A 101 0.42 3.79 8.97
C PHE A 101 0.39 4.78 10.14
N ARG A 102 -0.19 4.38 11.28
CA ARG A 102 -0.19 5.20 12.51
C ARG A 102 1.22 5.37 13.11
N GLY A 103 2.05 4.32 13.08
CA GLY A 103 3.43 4.38 13.58
C GLY A 103 4.35 5.23 12.71
N HIS A 104 4.13 5.23 11.40
CA HIS A 104 4.96 5.98 10.44
C HIS A 104 4.54 7.44 10.22
N THR A 105 3.44 7.90 10.83
CA THR A 105 3.07 9.33 10.87
C THR A 105 3.73 10.12 12.00
N ALA A 106 4.45 9.47 12.92
CA ALA A 106 4.90 10.07 14.19
C ALA A 106 6.37 10.54 14.23
N ARG A 107 6.97 10.93 13.10
CA ARG A 107 8.35 11.45 13.07
C ARG A 107 8.47 12.82 12.43
#